data_AF-A0A7S3HKJ3-F1
#
_entry.id   AF-A0A7S3HKJ3-F1
#
_cell.length_a   1.000
_cell.length_b   1.000
_cell.length_c   1.000
_cell.angle_alpha   90.00
_cell.angle_beta   90.00
_cell.angle_gamma   90.00
#
_symmetry.space_group_name_H-M   'P 1'
#
loop_
_entity.id
_entity.type
_entity.pdbx_description
1 polymer ?
#
loop_
_entity_poly.entity_id
_entity_poly.type
_entity_poly.pdbx_seq_one_letter_code
_entity_poly.pdbx_strand_id
1 'polypeptide(L)'
;LRIFVSLLPVLARATKHRFAAELIATALLRCREEEATALAIAVLGKPGVVATLACHCFGVQIVRSLLQVRGIGSFVMQEIARSEKKMKKDKFGSELLQELGVHPGSTLAVAQRGGA
;
A
#
# COMPACT_ATOMS: atom_id res chain seq x y z
N LEU A 1 12.23 15.28 -7.86
CA LEU A 1 11.33 16.12 -7.02
C LEU A 1 11.85 16.09 -5.57
N ARG A 2 12.42 17.18 -5.05
CA ARG A 2 13.05 17.20 -3.70
C ARG A 2 12.08 17.38 -2.52
N ILE A 3 10.81 17.67 -2.77
CA ILE A 3 9.83 18.05 -1.73
C ILE A 3 9.34 16.86 -0.90
N PHE A 4 9.28 15.66 -1.48
CA PHE A 4 8.72 14.48 -0.80
C PHE A 4 9.62 13.92 0.31
N VAL A 5 10.96 14.01 0.15
CA VAL A 5 11.92 13.52 1.14
C VAL A 5 11.81 14.32 2.45
N SER A 6 11.59 15.63 2.35
CA SER A 6 11.41 16.51 3.51
C SER A 6 10.12 16.23 4.29
N LEU A 7 9.14 15.58 3.67
CA LEU A 7 7.83 15.30 4.27
C LEU A 7 7.76 13.93 4.95
N LEU A 8 8.74 13.03 4.73
CA LEU A 8 8.76 11.66 5.26
C LEU A 8 8.35 11.51 6.73
N PRO A 9 8.80 12.36 7.68
CA PRO A 9 8.42 12.25 9.10
C PRO A 9 6.95 12.62 9.38
N VAL A 10 6.31 13.36 8.47
CA VAL A 10 4.92 13.85 8.58
C VAL A 10 3.95 12.93 7.82
N LEU A 11 4.42 12.24 6.77
CA LEU A 11 3.57 11.44 5.89
C LEU A 11 2.83 10.32 6.63
N ALA A 12 3.45 9.66 7.61
CA ALA A 12 2.79 8.61 8.41
C ALA A 12 1.59 9.13 9.23
N ARG A 13 1.57 10.42 9.59
CA ARG A 13 0.41 11.08 10.21
C ARG A 13 -0.57 11.61 9.16
N ALA A 14 -0.04 12.01 8.00
CA ALA A 14 -0.81 12.57 6.90
C ALA A 14 -1.63 11.53 6.12
N THR A 15 -1.32 10.24 6.21
CA THR A 15 -2.09 9.15 5.56
C THR A 15 -3.57 9.08 5.99
N LYS A 16 -3.94 9.72 7.11
CA LYS A 16 -5.33 9.86 7.57
C LYS A 16 -6.07 11.05 6.97
N HIS A 17 -5.39 11.92 6.23
CA HIS A 17 -5.98 13.08 5.56
C HIS A 17 -6.17 12.80 4.08
N ARG A 18 -7.38 13.02 3.55
CA ARG A 18 -7.76 12.70 2.17
C ARG A 18 -6.74 13.17 1.14
N PHE A 19 -6.38 14.46 1.18
CA PHE A 19 -5.49 15.06 0.18
C PHE A 19 -4.05 14.54 0.28
N ALA A 20 -3.57 14.24 1.49
CA ALA A 20 -2.24 13.71 1.66
C ALA A 20 -2.16 12.24 1.22
N ALA A 21 -3.20 11.45 1.50
CA ALA A 21 -3.27 10.08 1.01
C ALA A 21 -3.28 10.01 -0.53
N GLU A 22 -4.02 10.91 -1.19
CA GLU A 22 -4.06 11.02 -2.65
C GLU A 22 -2.69 11.46 -3.23
N LEU A 23 -2.05 12.45 -2.61
CA LEU A 23 -0.69 12.87 -3.00
C LEU A 23 0.33 11.74 -2.85
N ILE A 24 0.27 10.98 -1.75
CA ILE A 24 1.15 9.83 -1.53
C ILE A 24 0.89 8.74 -2.59
N ALA A 25 -0.36 8.36 -2.80
CA ALA A 25 -0.73 7.37 -3.81
C ALA A 25 -0.24 7.77 -5.21
N THR A 26 -0.47 9.04 -5.58
CA THR A 26 -0.02 9.59 -6.86
C THR A 26 1.50 9.61 -6.97
N ALA A 27 2.20 10.00 -5.90
CA ALA A 27 3.66 10.03 -5.90
C ALA A 27 4.26 8.62 -6.04
N LEU A 28 3.69 7.61 -5.37
CA LEU A 28 4.11 6.22 -5.50
C LEU A 28 4.00 5.71 -6.95
N LEU A 29 3.02 6.18 -7.72
CA LEU A 29 2.79 5.74 -9.09
C LEU A 29 3.50 6.58 -10.15
N ARG A 30 3.82 7.84 -9.86
CA ARG A 30 4.34 8.81 -10.86
C ARG A 30 5.78 9.24 -10.65
N CYS A 31 6.34 9.05 -9.46
CA CYS A 31 7.74 9.35 -9.21
C CYS A 31 8.66 8.33 -9.90
N ARG A 32 9.95 8.68 -10.01
CA ARG A 32 10.98 7.73 -10.45
C ARG A 32 11.07 6.57 -9.47
N GLU A 33 11.53 5.41 -9.94
CA GLU A 33 11.54 4.16 -9.16
C GLU A 33 12.25 4.32 -7.81
N GLU A 34 13.38 5.06 -7.77
CA GLU A 34 14.14 5.29 -6.54
C GLU A 34 13.37 6.18 -5.55
N GLU A 35 12.72 7.23 -6.05
CA GLU A 35 11.90 8.15 -5.25
C GLU A 35 10.64 7.44 -4.70
N ALA A 36 9.98 6.63 -5.54
CA ALA A 36 8.82 5.84 -5.16
C ALA A 36 9.17 4.76 -4.13
N THR A 37 10.31 4.08 -4.30
CA THR A 37 10.81 3.07 -3.35
C THR A 37 11.14 3.70 -2.00
N ALA A 38 11.85 4.84 -1.98
CA ALA A 38 12.16 5.55 -0.75
C ALA A 38 10.89 6.01 -0.01
N LEU A 39 9.91 6.52 -0.77
CA LEU A 39 8.60 6.90 -0.22
C LEU A 39 7.85 5.69 0.35
N ALA A 40 7.83 4.57 -0.38
CA ALA A 40 7.20 3.34 0.07
C ALA A 40 7.80 2.82 1.37
N ILE A 41 9.14 2.79 1.47
CA ILE A 41 9.85 2.37 2.68
C ILE A 41 9.45 3.25 3.87
N ALA A 42 9.36 4.57 3.70
CA ALA A 42 8.97 5.45 4.78
C ALA A 42 7.50 5.32 5.18
N VAL A 43 6.60 5.08 4.23
CA VAL A 43 5.19 4.75 4.54
C VAL A 43 5.10 3.44 5.32
N LEU A 44 5.90 2.45 4.93
CA LEU A 44 5.94 1.10 5.51
C LEU A 44 6.74 1.00 6.81
N GLY A 45 7.40 2.08 7.24
CA GLY A 45 8.37 2.09 8.34
C GLY A 45 7.82 1.76 9.74
N LYS A 46 6.54 1.40 9.87
CA LYS A 46 5.93 0.95 11.13
C LYS A 46 5.24 -0.42 10.96
N PRO A 47 5.47 -1.37 11.87
CA PRO A 47 4.75 -2.65 11.87
C PRO A 47 3.23 -2.45 11.85
N GLY A 48 2.51 -3.25 11.06
CA GLY A 48 1.05 -3.22 10.98
C GLY A 48 0.46 -1.98 10.27
N VAL A 49 1.29 -1.12 9.68
CA VAL A 49 0.82 0.05 8.93
C VAL A 49 0.01 -0.35 7.70
N VAL A 50 0.39 -1.44 7.01
CA VAL A 50 -0.33 -1.94 5.82
C VAL A 50 -1.77 -2.26 6.17
N ALA A 51 -2.01 -3.05 7.23
CA ALA A 51 -3.36 -3.38 7.68
C ALA A 51 -4.14 -2.13 8.13
N THR A 52 -3.46 -1.20 8.81
CA THR A 52 -4.08 0.05 9.26
C THR A 52 -4.52 0.92 8.09
N LEU A 53 -3.71 1.01 7.03
CA LEU A 53 -4.04 1.74 5.82
C LEU A 53 -5.13 1.04 5.01
N ALA A 54 -5.02 -0.28 4.83
CA ALA A 54 -5.99 -1.06 4.07
C ALA A 54 -7.40 -0.99 4.68
N CYS A 55 -7.51 -0.87 6.00
CA CYS A 55 -8.78 -0.71 6.71
C CYS A 55 -9.25 0.76 6.82
N HIS A 56 -8.69 1.67 6.03
CA HIS A 56 -9.06 3.09 6.04
C HIS A 56 -9.48 3.55 4.66
N CYS A 57 -10.54 4.36 4.59
CA CYS A 57 -11.15 4.82 3.33
C CYS A 57 -10.18 5.49 2.36
N PHE A 58 -9.19 6.25 2.88
CA PHE A 58 -8.14 6.85 2.07
C PHE A 58 -6.86 6.01 2.02
N GLY A 59 -6.61 5.22 3.07
CA GLY A 59 -5.38 4.42 3.18
C GLY A 59 -5.35 3.26 2.19
N VAL A 60 -6.52 2.70 1.85
CA VAL A 60 -6.62 1.59 0.89
C VAL A 60 -6.06 1.97 -0.49
N GLN A 61 -6.20 3.23 -0.92
CA GLN A 61 -5.61 3.72 -2.17
C GLN A 61 -4.08 3.77 -2.12
N ILE A 62 -3.52 4.08 -0.96
CA ILE A 62 -2.07 4.02 -0.74
C ILE A 62 -1.61 2.56 -0.85
N VAL A 63 -2.32 1.61 -0.24
CA VAL A 63 -1.97 0.18 -0.31
C VAL A 63 -2.03 -0.33 -1.75
N ARG A 64 -3.08 0.01 -2.51
CA ARG A 64 -3.17 -0.32 -3.95
C ARG A 64 -2.00 0.26 -4.76
N SER A 65 -1.54 1.46 -4.41
CA SER A 65 -0.39 2.09 -5.07
C SER A 65 0.93 1.40 -4.67
N LEU A 66 1.10 1.06 -3.40
CA LEU A 66 2.28 0.35 -2.90
C LEU A 66 2.43 -1.05 -3.54
N LEU A 67 1.32 -1.73 -3.84
CA LEU A 67 1.33 -3.01 -4.54
C LEU A 67 1.90 -2.92 -5.97
N GLN A 68 1.86 -1.73 -6.57
CA GLN A 68 2.39 -1.47 -7.91
C GLN A 68 3.85 -1.02 -7.91
N VAL A 69 4.42 -0.71 -6.74
CA VAL A 69 5.84 -0.32 -6.64
C VAL A 69 6.73 -1.56 -6.73
N ARG A 70 7.65 -1.55 -7.70
CA ARG A 70 8.60 -2.64 -7.94
C ARG A 70 9.44 -2.89 -6.69
N GLY A 71 9.63 -4.15 -6.34
CA GLY A 71 10.37 -4.57 -5.14
C GLY A 71 9.61 -4.40 -3.80
N ILE A 72 8.51 -3.64 -3.78
CA ILE A 72 7.71 -3.41 -2.57
C ILE A 72 6.45 -4.27 -2.54
N GLY A 73 5.83 -4.51 -3.70
CA GLY A 73 4.53 -5.19 -3.78
C GLY A 73 4.49 -6.56 -3.09
N SER A 74 5.57 -7.36 -3.18
CA SER A 74 5.65 -8.67 -2.53
C SER A 74 5.63 -8.56 -1.00
N PHE A 75 6.34 -7.59 -0.42
CA PHE A 75 6.31 -7.32 1.01
C PHE A 75 4.92 -6.89 1.47
N VAL A 76 4.26 -6.01 0.72
CA VAL A 76 2.90 -5.55 1.03
C VAL A 76 1.91 -6.71 0.99
N MET A 77 2.01 -7.59 -0.02
CA MET A 77 1.18 -8.80 -0.10
C MET A 77 1.39 -9.74 1.09
N GLN A 78 2.63 -9.93 1.55
CA GLN A 78 2.90 -10.73 2.75
C GLN A 78 2.26 -10.12 4.00
N GLU A 79 2.35 -8.80 4.17
CA GLU A 79 1.74 -8.12 5.32
C GLU A 79 0.20 -8.14 5.27
N ILE A 80 -0.40 -8.05 4.06
CA ILE A 80 -1.83 -8.25 3.84
C ILE A 80 -2.24 -9.68 4.24
N ALA A 81 -1.51 -10.69 3.76
CA ALA A 81 -1.79 -12.09 4.08
C ALA A 81 -1.71 -12.36 5.59
N ARG A 82 -0.69 -11.82 6.28
CA ARG A 82 -0.57 -11.91 7.74
C ARG A 82 -1.73 -11.24 8.49
N SER A 83 -2.29 -10.18 7.91
CA SER A 83 -3.33 -9.36 8.52
C SER A 83 -4.75 -9.68 8.04
N GLU A 84 -4.90 -10.71 7.21
CA GLU A 84 -6.15 -11.07 6.50
C GLU A 84 -7.34 -11.15 7.46
N LYS A 85 -7.20 -11.86 8.59
CA LYS A 85 -8.27 -12.04 9.59
C LYS A 85 -8.79 -10.71 10.15
N LYS A 86 -7.90 -9.72 10.32
CA LYS A 86 -8.28 -8.38 10.79
C LYS A 86 -8.97 -7.61 9.67
N MET A 87 -8.41 -7.65 8.46
CA MET A 87 -8.91 -6.92 7.30
C MET A 87 -10.30 -7.40 6.86
N LYS A 88 -10.61 -8.69 6.99
CA LYS A 88 -11.94 -9.25 6.71
C LYS A 88 -13.07 -8.64 7.54
N LYS A 89 -12.78 -8.09 8.71
CA LYS A 89 -13.78 -7.45 9.60
C LYS A 89 -14.04 -5.99 9.23
N ASP A 90 -13.22 -5.41 8.37
CA ASP A 90 -13.33 -4.02 7.92
C ASP A 90 -13.90 -3.97 6.50
N LYS A 91 -14.72 -2.95 6.21
CA LYS A 91 -15.33 -2.78 4.88
C LYS A 91 -14.25 -2.65 3.79
N PHE A 92 -13.30 -1.73 3.95
CA PHE A 92 -12.28 -1.46 2.95
C PHE A 92 -11.25 -2.60 2.89
N GLY A 93 -10.91 -3.16 4.05
CA GLY A 93 -10.02 -4.30 4.14
C GLY A 93 -10.56 -5.53 3.42
N SER A 94 -11.85 -5.84 3.60
CA SER A 94 -12.50 -6.99 2.94
C SER A 94 -12.69 -6.80 1.44
N GLU A 95 -13.03 -5.59 0.99
CA GLU A 95 -13.07 -5.24 -0.44
C GLU A 95 -11.69 -5.42 -1.09
N LEU A 96 -10.62 -4.91 -0.45
CA LEU A 96 -9.25 -5.08 -0.98
C LEU A 96 -8.83 -6.55 -1.05
N LEU A 97 -9.17 -7.38 -0.06
CA LEU A 97 -8.86 -8.81 -0.11
C LEU A 97 -9.56 -9.52 -1.27
N GLN A 98 -10.81 -9.15 -1.56
CA GLN A 98 -11.55 -9.68 -2.70
C GLN A 98 -10.90 -9.26 -4.02
N GLU A 99 -10.52 -7.99 -4.17
CA GLU A 99 -9.81 -7.48 -5.35
C GLU A 99 -8.51 -8.24 -5.64
N LEU A 100 -7.79 -8.65 -4.58
CA LEU A 100 -6.53 -9.36 -4.68
C LEU A 100 -6.68 -10.89 -4.86
N GLY A 101 -7.92 -11.41 -4.88
CA GLY A 101 -8.17 -12.85 -4.94
C GLY A 101 -7.64 -13.61 -3.72
N VAL A 102 -7.43 -12.92 -2.59
CA VAL A 102 -7.02 -13.54 -1.32
C VAL A 102 -8.24 -14.24 -0.73
N HIS A 103 -8.51 -15.43 -1.22
CA HIS A 103 -9.47 -16.35 -0.62
C HIS A 103 -8.82 -17.11 0.53
N PRO A 104 -9.57 -17.44 1.61
CA PRO A 104 -9.06 -18.34 2.63
C PRO A 104 -8.69 -19.68 2.00
N GLY A 105 -7.40 -19.94 1.83
CA GLY A 105 -6.85 -21.19 1.28
C GLY A 105 -6.02 -21.07 -0.01
N SER A 106 -5.93 -19.89 -0.64
CA SER A 106 -5.17 -19.75 -1.89
C SER A 106 -3.74 -19.27 -1.64
N THR A 107 -2.77 -20.17 -1.77
CA THR A 107 -1.35 -19.85 -1.95
C THR A 107 -1.18 -19.07 -3.26
N LEU A 108 -0.89 -17.78 -3.16
CA LEU A 108 -0.84 -16.87 -4.31
C LEU A 108 0.39 -17.13 -5.18
N ALA A 109 0.16 -17.82 -6.31
CA ALA A 109 0.89 -17.55 -7.55
C ALA A 109 0.24 -16.31 -8.20
N VAL A 110 0.89 -15.14 -8.10
CA VAL A 110 0.53 -13.99 -8.95
C VAL A 110 1.61 -13.84 -10.00
N ALA A 111 1.27 -14.33 -11.18
CA ALA A 111 2.00 -14.15 -12.42
C ALA A 111 2.02 -12.66 -12.81
N GLN A 112 3.18 -12.26 -13.31
CA GLN A 112 3.46 -10.98 -13.95
C GLN A 112 2.42 -10.71 -15.04
N ARG A 113 1.76 -9.54 -15.00
CA ARG A 113 1.21 -8.93 -16.22
C ARG A 113 2.26 -8.02 -16.82
N GLY A 114 2.94 -8.53 -17.84
CA GLY A 114 3.56 -7.72 -18.88
C GLY A 114 2.57 -7.45 -20.02
N GLY A 115 2.91 -6.46 -20.85
CA GLY A 115 2.24 -6.10 -22.10
C GLY A 115 1.54 -4.74 -21.98
N ALA A 116 1.83 -3.72 -22.80
CA ALA A 116 2.54 -3.66 -24.08
C ALA A 116 3.31 -2.35 -24.22
#